data_AF-A0A7T5RE75-F1
#
_entry.id   AF-A0A7T5RE75-F1
#
_cell.length_a   1.000
_cell.length_b   1.000
_cell.length_c   1.000
_cell.angle_alpha   90.00
_cell.angle_beta   90.00
_cell.angle_gamma   90.00
#
_symmetry.space_group_name_H-M   'P 1'
#
loop_
_entity.id
_entity.type
_entity.pdbx_description
1 polymer ?
#
loop_
_entity_poly.entity_id
_entity_poly.type
_entity_poly.pdbx_seq_one_letter_code
_entity_poly.pdbx_strand_id
1 'polypeptide(L)'
;MTSDTLMKIYNQLLALRENLPQEKHISRKYVDHYNSLVSQLEVENNYSLSDFKVPESVLEYTSGISRRSGFEGFGEKKCERGLLLMKLDAILLQFRSNEEKPQMGFLPPKK
;
A
#
# COMPACT_ATOMS: atom_id res chain seq x y z
N MET A 1 -7.15 -19.90 -13.56
CA MET A 1 -5.80 -19.63 -13.04
C MET A 1 -5.67 -18.27 -12.35
N THR A 2 -6.67 -17.39 -12.43
CA THR A 2 -6.65 -16.02 -11.87
C THR A 2 -6.85 -15.94 -10.34
N SER A 3 -7.63 -16.87 -9.76
CA SER A 3 -7.93 -16.87 -8.31
C SER A 3 -6.71 -17.10 -7.43
N ASP A 4 -5.81 -18.01 -7.81
CA ASP A 4 -4.63 -18.35 -7.00
C ASP A 4 -3.61 -17.21 -6.97
N THR A 5 -3.45 -16.48 -8.08
CA THR A 5 -2.52 -15.35 -8.18
C THR A 5 -3.02 -14.17 -7.34
N LEU A 6 -4.31 -13.84 -7.43
CA LEU A 6 -4.93 -12.80 -6.60
C LEU A 6 -4.80 -13.10 -5.11
N MET A 7 -5.06 -14.35 -4.71
CA MET A 7 -4.93 -14.78 -3.31
C MET A 7 -3.48 -14.68 -2.82
N LYS A 8 -2.50 -15.02 -3.67
CA LYS A 8 -1.07 -14.85 -3.34
C LYS A 8 -0.70 -13.38 -3.13
N ILE A 9 -1.15 -12.49 -4.01
CA ILE A 9 -0.85 -11.06 -3.88
C ILE A 9 -1.53 -10.48 -2.63
N TYR A 10 -2.77 -10.88 -2.35
CA TYR A 10 -3.47 -10.49 -1.11
C TYR A 10 -2.71 -10.93 0.15
N ASN A 11 -2.25 -12.19 0.19
CA ASN A 11 -1.44 -12.69 1.30
C ASN A 11 -0.12 -11.93 1.44
N GLN A 12 0.52 -11.54 0.34
CA GLN A 12 1.74 -10.72 0.36
C GLN A 12 1.48 -9.30 0.89
N LEU A 13 0.35 -8.68 0.54
CA LEU A 13 -0.05 -7.37 1.08
C LEU A 13 -0.31 -7.44 2.59
N LEU A 14 -0.99 -8.50 3.06
CA LEU A 14 -1.19 -8.75 4.49
C LEU A 14 0.15 -8.94 5.20
N ALA A 15 1.03 -9.79 4.65
CA ALA A 15 2.35 -10.01 5.21
C ALA A 15 3.16 -8.72 5.26
N LEU A 16 3.10 -7.88 4.23
CA LEU A 16 3.77 -6.58 4.21
C LEU A 16 3.27 -5.68 5.34
N ARG A 17 1.95 -5.57 5.51
CA ARG A 17 1.31 -4.77 6.56
C ARG A 17 1.77 -5.18 7.97
N GLU A 18 1.76 -6.48 8.26
CA GLU A 18 2.12 -7.01 9.58
C GLU A 18 3.62 -6.89 9.88
N ASN A 19 4.47 -6.90 8.84
CA ASN A 19 5.93 -6.85 8.98
C ASN A 19 6.53 -5.45 8.72
N LEU A 20 5.71 -4.41 8.62
CA LEU A 20 6.22 -3.05 8.47
C LEU A 20 6.99 -2.62 9.73
N PRO A 21 8.20 -2.03 9.59
CA PRO A 21 8.94 -1.47 10.72
C PRO A 21 8.07 -0.50 11.53
N GLN A 22 8.26 -0.46 12.84
CA GLN A 22 7.50 0.42 13.73
C GLN A 22 8.02 1.88 13.73
N GLU A 23 9.01 2.18 12.90
CA GLU A 23 9.61 3.51 12.75
C GLU A 23 8.63 4.48 12.08
N LYS A 24 8.67 5.77 12.45
CA LYS A 24 7.83 6.80 11.80
C LYS A 24 8.08 6.88 10.29
N HIS A 25 9.33 6.77 9.88
CA HIS A 25 9.74 6.83 8.48
C HIS A 25 10.35 5.50 8.05
N ILE A 26 9.78 4.89 7.03
CA ILE A 26 10.20 3.61 6.50
C ILE A 26 11.01 3.78 5.22
N SER A 27 11.94 2.84 4.98
CA SER A 27 12.74 2.82 3.75
C SER A 27 11.85 2.71 2.51
N ARG A 28 12.30 3.36 1.43
CA ARG A 28 11.71 3.27 0.09
C ARG A 28 11.47 1.82 -0.36
N LYS A 29 12.31 0.87 0.08
CA LYS A 29 12.18 -0.55 -0.29
C LYS A 29 10.79 -1.12 0.00
N TYR A 30 10.17 -0.73 1.10
CA TYR A 30 8.81 -1.17 1.45
C TYR A 30 7.76 -0.55 0.52
N VAL A 31 7.98 0.69 0.10
CA VAL A 31 7.12 1.40 -0.85
C VAL A 31 7.22 0.79 -2.24
N ASP A 32 8.43 0.51 -2.70
CA ASP A 32 8.66 -0.13 -4.00
C ASP A 32 8.04 -1.54 -4.02
N HIS A 33 8.19 -2.30 -2.94
CA HIS A 33 7.54 -3.61 -2.80
C HIS A 33 6.00 -3.48 -2.84
N TYR A 34 5.43 -2.55 -2.08
CA TYR A 34 3.99 -2.26 -2.12
C TYR A 34 3.51 -1.89 -3.54
N ASN A 35 4.12 -0.89 -4.18
CA ASN A 35 3.74 -0.42 -5.50
C ASN A 35 3.88 -1.51 -6.58
N SER A 36 4.84 -2.43 -6.41
CA SER A 36 4.99 -3.62 -7.26
C SER A 36 3.78 -4.56 -7.12
N LEU A 37 3.36 -4.86 -5.88
CA LEU A 37 2.16 -5.68 -5.64
C LEU A 37 0.89 -5.01 -6.20
N VAL A 38 0.74 -3.70 -6.05
CA VAL A 38 -0.39 -2.95 -6.66
C VAL A 38 -0.37 -3.02 -8.19
N SER A 39 0.81 -2.94 -8.80
CA SER A 39 0.94 -3.05 -10.25
C SER A 39 0.61 -4.46 -10.76
N GLN A 40 0.97 -5.50 -10.01
CA GLN A 40 0.55 -6.88 -10.32
C GLN A 40 -0.97 -7.03 -10.22
N LEU A 41 -1.60 -6.42 -9.21
CA LEU A 41 -3.05 -6.40 -9.08
C LEU A 41 -3.77 -5.68 -10.23
N GLU A 42 -3.20 -4.59 -10.72
CA GLU A 42 -3.72 -3.82 -11.85
C GLU A 42 -3.73 -4.67 -13.13
N VAL A 43 -2.66 -5.44 -13.36
CA VAL A 43 -2.57 -6.39 -14.48
C VAL A 43 -3.59 -7.51 -14.36
N GLU A 44 -3.74 -8.12 -13.17
CA GLU A 44 -4.65 -9.25 -12.98
C GLU A 44 -6.13 -8.85 -13.05
N ASN A 45 -6.49 -7.66 -12.58
CA ASN A 45 -7.89 -7.22 -12.57
C ASN A 45 -8.32 -6.38 -13.78
N ASN A 46 -7.37 -6.00 -14.65
CA ASN A 46 -7.63 -5.23 -15.86
C ASN A 46 -8.36 -3.88 -15.61
N TYR A 47 -8.13 -3.26 -14.46
CA TYR A 47 -8.58 -1.89 -14.12
C TYR A 47 -7.46 -1.14 -13.38
N SER A 48 -7.45 0.19 -13.50
CA SER A 48 -6.36 0.97 -12.93
C SER A 48 -6.44 1.08 -11.41
N LEU A 49 -5.30 0.81 -10.76
CA LEU A 49 -5.08 0.97 -9.31
C LEU A 49 -4.03 2.05 -9.02
N SER A 50 -3.78 2.93 -9.98
CA SER A 50 -2.79 4.01 -9.87
C SER A 50 -3.00 4.90 -8.64
N ASP A 51 -4.26 5.17 -8.26
CA ASP A 51 -4.59 5.98 -7.08
C ASP A 51 -4.18 5.33 -5.74
N PHE A 52 -4.03 4.01 -5.71
CA PHE A 52 -3.57 3.29 -4.52
C PHE A 52 -2.04 3.33 -4.38
N LYS A 53 -1.30 3.60 -5.46
CA LYS A 53 0.17 3.68 -5.40
C LYS A 53 0.60 4.88 -4.56
N VAL A 54 1.77 4.74 -3.93
CA VAL A 54 2.45 5.85 -3.25
C VAL A 54 3.31 6.58 -4.29
N PRO A 55 3.05 7.86 -4.59
CA PRO A 55 3.84 8.59 -5.56
C PRO A 55 5.22 8.97 -5.00
N GLU A 56 6.20 9.09 -5.90
CA GLU A 56 7.57 9.48 -5.56
C GLU A 56 7.65 10.87 -4.90
N SER A 57 6.68 11.75 -5.19
CA SER A 57 6.59 13.11 -4.64
C SER A 57 6.34 13.16 -3.14
N VAL A 58 5.81 12.08 -2.55
CA VAL A 58 5.53 12.01 -1.10
C VAL A 58 6.70 11.39 -0.33
N LEU A 59 7.76 10.98 -1.02
CA LEU A 59 8.96 10.43 -0.39
C LEU A 59 9.91 11.56 -0.02
N GLU A 60 10.24 11.65 1.26
CA GLU A 60 11.06 12.73 1.82
C GLU A 60 12.47 12.23 2.15
N TYR A 61 13.47 13.09 1.93
CA TYR A 61 14.81 12.85 2.44
C TYR A 61 14.84 13.07 3.96
N THR A 62 15.03 12.01 4.75
CA THR A 62 15.32 12.21 6.16
C THR A 62 16.78 12.66 6.29
N SER A 63 16.98 13.96 6.52
CA SER A 63 18.30 14.54 6.76
C SER A 63 18.86 14.04 8.09
N GLY A 64 19.76 13.07 8.02
CA GLY A 64 20.68 12.80 9.12
C GLY A 64 21.77 13.85 9.07
N ILE A 65 21.63 14.97 9.79
CA ILE A 65 22.75 15.91 9.96
C ILE A 65 23.82 15.20 10.80
N SER A 66 24.75 14.51 10.14
CA SER A 66 25.96 14.05 10.79
C SER A 66 26.88 15.25 10.97
N ARG A 67 26.76 15.96 12.11
CA ARG A 67 27.57 17.15 12.43
C ARG A 67 29.09 16.88 12.58
N ARG A 68 29.57 15.64 12.36
CA ARG A 68 30.97 15.24 12.62
C ARG A 68 31.86 15.11 11.39
N SER A 69 31.30 15.02 10.19
CA SER A 69 32.07 15.02 8.95
C SER A 69 31.30 15.87 7.96
N GLY A 70 31.92 16.89 7.35
CA GLY A 70 31.28 17.81 6.40
C GLY A 70 30.81 17.19 5.08
N PHE A 71 30.28 15.97 5.12
CA PHE A 71 29.60 15.28 4.04
C PHE A 71 28.10 15.28 4.35
N GLU A 72 27.36 16.09 3.61
CA GLU A 72 25.92 15.90 3.45
C GLU A 72 25.70 14.62 2.65
N GLY A 73 25.65 13.48 3.35
CA GLY A 73 25.15 12.26 2.75
C GLY A 73 23.68 12.48 2.41
N PHE A 74 23.34 12.54 1.12
CA PHE A 74 21.96 12.51 0.68
C PHE A 74 21.32 11.25 1.27
N GLY A 75 20.46 11.41 2.28
CA GLY A 75 19.78 10.31 2.93
C GLY A 75 18.99 9.47 1.92
N GLU A 76 18.65 8.23 2.25
CA GLU A 76 17.65 7.51 1.48
C GLU A 76 16.30 8.25 1.60
N LYS A 77 15.57 8.37 0.49
CA LYS A 77 14.18 8.84 0.54
C LYS A 77 13.35 7.85 1.36
N LYS A 78 12.55 8.36 2.28
CA LYS A 78 11.69 7.57 3.16
C LYS A 78 10.23 7.97 2.99
N CYS A 79 9.34 7.06 3.34
CA CYS A 79 7.90 7.30 3.38
C CYS A 79 7.44 7.37 4.83
N GLU A 80 6.47 8.23 5.12
CA GLU A 80 5.78 8.16 6.40
C GLU A 80 5.02 6.83 6.52
N ARG A 81 5.25 6.11 7.61
CA ARG A 81 4.61 4.81 7.86
C ARG A 81 3.09 4.89 7.82
N GLY A 82 2.52 5.97 8.37
CA GLY A 82 1.08 6.22 8.38
C GLY A 82 0.50 6.29 6.97
N LEU A 83 1.20 6.96 6.05
CA LEU A 83 0.79 7.05 4.65
C LEU A 83 0.76 5.68 3.98
N LEU A 84 1.82 4.88 4.13
CA LEU A 84 1.86 3.54 3.52
C LEU A 84 0.78 2.62 4.12
N LEU A 85 0.56 2.67 5.43
CA LEU A 85 -0.51 1.91 6.08
C LEU A 85 -1.88 2.31 5.60
N MET A 86 -2.17 3.61 5.46
CA MET A 86 -3.43 4.10 4.91
C MET A 86 -3.68 3.54 3.51
N LYS A 87 -2.66 3.53 2.64
CA LYS A 87 -2.76 2.97 1.28
C LYS A 87 -2.93 1.44 1.28
N LEU A 88 -2.23 0.73 2.17
CA LEU A 88 -2.40 -0.71 2.39
C LEU A 88 -3.82 -1.06 2.86
N ASP A 89 -4.33 -0.38 3.86
CA ASP A 89 -5.67 -0.62 4.38
C ASP A 89 -6.74 -0.33 3.32
N ALA A 90 -6.57 0.74 2.53
CA ALA A 90 -7.48 1.08 1.44
C ALA A 90 -7.57 -0.02 0.37
N ILE A 91 -6.42 -0.58 -0.07
CA ILE A 91 -6.44 -1.64 -1.09
C ILE A 91 -6.94 -2.97 -0.54
N LEU A 92 -6.63 -3.30 0.72
CA LEU A 92 -7.17 -4.48 1.39
C LEU A 92 -8.69 -4.38 1.57
N LEU A 93 -9.22 -3.20 1.87
CA LEU A 93 -10.65 -2.95 1.97
C LEU A 93 -11.36 -3.07 0.60
N GLN A 94 -10.72 -2.58 -0.47
CA GLN A 94 -11.23 -2.73 -1.83
C GLN A 94 -11.38 -4.21 -2.21
N PHE A 95 -10.42 -5.04 -1.80
CA PHE A 95 -10.49 -6.49 -1.99
C PHE A 95 -11.68 -7.13 -1.28
N ARG A 96 -11.90 -6.79 0.01
CA ARG A 96 -13.03 -7.32 0.78
C ARG A 96 -14.38 -6.88 0.22
N SER A 97 -14.49 -5.64 -0.24
CA SER A 97 -15.73 -5.10 -0.82
C SER A 97 -16.12 -5.77 -2.14
N ASN A 98 -15.19 -6.42 -2.84
CA ASN A 98 -15.50 -7.21 -4.03
C ASN A 98 -16.05 -8.61 -3.70
N GLU A 99 -15.80 -9.14 -2.50
CA GLU A 99 -16.32 -10.43 -2.05
C GLU A 99 -17.76 -10.31 -1.51
N GLU A 100 -18.08 -9.19 -0.86
CA GLU A 100 -19.42 -8.87 -0.38
C GLU A 100 -20.02 -7.76 -1.24
N LYS A 101 -20.87 -8.10 -2.22
CA LYS A 101 -21.88 -7.15 -2.68
C LYS A 101 -22.99 -7.15 -1.63
N PRO A 102 -23.06 -6.20 -0.67
CA PRO A 102 -24.26 -6.08 0.12
C PRO A 102 -25.41 -5.81 -0.85
N GLN A 103 -26.45 -6.64 -0.80
CA GLN A 103 -27.72 -6.30 -1.42
C GLN A 103 -28.26 -5.06 -0.69
N MET A 104 -27.81 -3.87 -1.09
CA MET A 104 -28.40 -2.59 -0.71
C MET A 104 -29.74 -2.47 -1.43
N GLY A 105 -30.73 -3.23 -0.94
CA GLY A 105 -32.12 -3.10 -1.30
C GLY A 105 -32.89 -2.64 -0.07
N PHE A 106 -33.48 -1.46 -0.13
CA PHE A 106 -34.54 -1.09 0.81
C PHE A 106 -35.71 -2.03 0.53
N LEU A 107 -35.85 -3.08 1.34
CA LEU A 107 -37.04 -3.92 1.30
C LEU A 107 -38.24 -3.05 1.74
N PRO A 108 -39.27 -2.87 0.89
CA PRO A 108 -40.46 -2.15 1.31
C PRO A 108 -41.12 -2.89 2.48
N PRO A 109 -41.73 -2.18 3.44
CA PRO A 109 -42.42 -2.81 4.56
C PRO A 109 -43.52 -3.74 4.03
N LYS A 110 -43.52 -4.99 4.50
CA LYS A 110 -44.58 -5.95 4.18
C LYS A 110 -45.91 -5.41 4.71
N LYS A 111 -46.91 -5.34 3.82
CA LYS A 111 -48.29 -4.98 4.13
C LYS A 111 -48.92 -5.99 5.09
#